data_AF-A0A7C4H6D2-F1
#
_entry.id   AF-A0A7C4H6D2-F1
#
_cell.length_a   1.000
_cell.length_b   1.000
_cell.length_c   1.000
_cell.angle_alpha   90.00
_cell.angle_beta   90.00
_cell.angle_gamma   90.00
#
_symmetry.space_group_name_H-M   'P 1'
#
loop_
_entity.id
_entity.type
_entity.pdbx_description
1 polymer ?
#
loop_
_entity_poly.entity_id
_entity_poly.type
_entity_poly.pdbx_seq_one_letter_code
_entity_poly.pdbx_strand_id
1 'polypeptide(L)'
;RDVILLSWPGEKLVDARVEQDKLVLVIRGPETIRYTIRLPSVVTITSPLTHTPTTITETPTQSPIATEPTSAVAQIQRSMDIVMIAIIAIVIAVGGGMGYYLYRSRLKKRSDISDMLNDIDIAIIRALEARGGSALQIELQNDVNIPRTTLWRHVRKLEKLGIVKIEKIGLQNRIVLIKKVKV
;
A
#
# COMPACT_ATOMS: atom_id res chain seq x y z
N ARG A 1 36.21 2.46 22.58
CA ARG A 1 35.87 2.73 21.17
C ARG A 1 35.03 1.54 20.72
N ASP A 2 33.72 1.73 20.63
CA ASP A 2 32.80 0.64 20.27
C ASP A 2 32.91 0.40 18.77
N VAL A 3 33.27 -0.82 18.40
CA VAL A 3 33.46 -1.22 16.99
C VAL A 3 32.27 -2.08 16.61
N ILE A 4 31.45 -1.57 15.68
CA ILE A 4 30.32 -2.30 15.13
C ILE A 4 30.81 -3.05 13.90
N LEU A 5 30.81 -4.38 13.96
CA LEU A 5 31.16 -5.27 12.85
C LEU A 5 29.89 -5.65 12.10
N LEU A 6 29.79 -5.24 10.84
CA LEU A 6 28.70 -5.63 9.94
C LEU A 6 29.25 -6.65 8.93
N SER A 7 28.75 -7.89 9.01
CA SER A 7 29.03 -8.93 8.01
C SER A 7 27.84 -9.03 7.05
N TRP A 8 28.06 -8.80 5.76
CA TRP A 8 27.03 -8.83 4.73
C TRP A 8 27.15 -10.10 3.86
N PRO A 9 26.13 -10.98 3.80
CA PRO A 9 26.24 -12.29 3.17
C PRO A 9 25.97 -12.33 1.65
N GLY A 10 25.74 -11.20 0.96
CA GLY A 10 25.35 -11.20 -0.46
C GLY A 10 25.99 -10.12 -1.34
N GLU A 11 26.11 -10.35 -2.64
CA GLU A 11 26.77 -9.43 -3.60
C GLU A 11 25.96 -8.14 -3.94
N LYS A 12 24.99 -7.74 -3.12
CA LYS A 12 23.99 -6.70 -3.43
C LYS A 12 24.06 -5.45 -2.55
N LEU A 13 25.23 -5.15 -1.99
CA LEU A 13 25.48 -3.87 -1.34
C LEU A 13 25.58 -2.78 -2.42
N VAL A 14 24.61 -1.86 -2.47
CA VAL A 14 24.55 -0.82 -3.50
C VAL A 14 25.45 0.36 -3.14
N ASP A 15 25.43 0.76 -1.87
CA ASP A 15 26.27 1.85 -1.35
C ASP A 15 26.36 1.77 0.18
N ALA A 16 27.50 2.17 0.74
CA ALA A 16 27.72 2.27 2.18
C ALA A 16 28.56 3.51 2.47
N ARG A 17 27.96 4.49 3.17
CA ARG A 17 28.63 5.75 3.50
C ARG A 17 28.44 6.12 4.97
N VAL A 18 29.45 6.78 5.53
CA VAL A 18 29.43 7.28 6.91
C VAL A 18 29.30 8.80 6.84
N GLU A 19 28.21 9.32 7.39
CA GLU A 19 27.99 10.76 7.52
C GLU A 19 27.93 11.13 9.00
N GLN A 20 28.90 11.94 9.42
CA GLN A 20 29.05 12.44 10.79
C GLN A 20 29.21 11.31 11.82
N ASP A 21 28.10 10.80 12.34
CA ASP A 21 28.00 9.72 13.34
C ASP A 21 26.92 8.68 12.96
N LYS A 22 26.53 8.65 11.68
CA LYS A 22 25.51 7.77 11.12
C LYS A 22 26.09 6.93 10.00
N LEU A 23 25.94 5.61 10.12
CA LEU A 23 26.23 4.67 9.04
C LEU A 23 24.98 4.50 8.17
N VAL A 24 25.06 4.88 6.90
CA VAL A 24 23.96 4.77 5.94
C VAL A 24 24.29 3.66 4.94
N LEU A 25 23.48 2.60 4.95
CA LEU A 25 23.52 1.50 3.98
C LEU A 25 22.32 1.58 3.04
N VAL A 26 22.58 1.52 1.73
CA VAL A 26 21.54 1.44 0.70
C VAL A 26 21.50 0.02 0.14
N ILE A 27 20.38 -0.67 0.35
CA ILE A 27 20.18 -2.07 -0.01
C ILE A 27 18.93 -2.17 -0.90
N ARG A 28 18.98 -3.01 -1.95
CA ARG A 28 17.85 -3.25 -2.86
C ARG A 28 17.33 -4.68 -2.78
N GLY A 29 16.10 -4.83 -2.27
CA GLY A 29 15.34 -6.08 -2.26
C GLY A 29 14.71 -6.40 -0.90
N PRO A 30 13.79 -7.38 -0.80
CA PRO A 30 13.26 -7.85 0.47
C PRO A 30 14.28 -8.79 1.14
N GLU A 31 15.17 -8.26 1.98
CA GLU A 31 16.20 -9.05 2.66
C GLU A 31 16.32 -8.71 4.15
N THR A 32 16.77 -9.67 4.95
CA THR A 32 16.87 -9.55 6.41
C THR A 32 18.27 -9.07 6.81
N ILE A 33 18.35 -7.86 7.37
CA ILE A 33 19.61 -7.31 7.89
C ILE A 33 19.89 -7.95 9.26
N ARG A 34 21.05 -8.59 9.40
CA ARG A 34 21.58 -9.07 10.70
C ARG A 34 22.78 -8.22 11.09
N TYR A 35 22.76 -7.68 12.30
CA TYR A 35 23.87 -6.91 12.87
C TYR A 35 24.19 -7.44 14.26
N THR A 36 25.46 -7.33 14.67
CA THR A 36 25.88 -7.63 16.04
C THR A 36 26.56 -6.41 16.63
N ILE A 37 26.19 -6.04 17.85
CA ILE A 37 26.81 -4.95 18.59
C ILE A 37 27.73 -5.59 19.63
N ARG A 38 29.03 -5.32 19.52
CA ARG A 38 29.98 -5.76 20.54
C ARG A 38 29.97 -4.75 21.69
N LEU A 39 29.27 -5.07 22.78
CA LEU A 39 29.38 -4.29 24.00
C LEU A 39 30.79 -4.46 24.58
N PRO A 40 31.46 -3.37 25.00
CA PRO A 40 32.75 -3.49 25.67
C PRO A 40 32.55 -4.22 26.99
N SER A 41 33.24 -5.35 27.16
CA SER A 41 33.33 -6.03 28.45
C SER A 41 33.99 -5.06 29.43
N VAL A 42 33.20 -4.49 30.34
CA VAL A 42 33.73 -3.89 31.56
C VAL A 42 34.36 -5.04 32.34
N VAL A 43 35.69 -5.06 32.39
CA VAL A 43 36.43 -5.95 33.26
C VAL A 43 36.17 -5.46 34.68
N THR A 44 35.19 -6.04 35.36
CA THR A 44 35.03 -5.86 36.80
C THR A 44 36.20 -6.59 37.46
N ILE A 45 37.21 -5.84 37.87
CA ILE A 45 38.27 -6.34 38.73
C ILE A 45 37.69 -6.40 40.14
N THR A 46 37.01 -7.50 40.47
CA THR A 46 36.58 -7.75 41.86
C THR A 46 37.78 -8.29 42.63
N SER A 47 38.39 -7.42 43.43
CA SER A 47 39.34 -7.77 44.48
C SER A 47 38.71 -8.76 45.47
N PRO A 48 39.41 -9.83 45.89
CA PRO A 48 38.88 -10.80 46.84
C PRO A 48 39.04 -10.28 48.27
N LEU A 49 37.92 -10.08 48.97
CA LEU A 49 37.90 -9.97 50.44
C LEU A 49 36.86 -10.95 51.00
N THR A 50 37.40 -12.12 51.34
CA THR A 50 37.07 -13.01 52.45
C THR A 50 36.04 -12.48 53.44
N HIS A 51 34.86 -13.13 53.55
CA HIS A 51 34.21 -13.42 54.83
C HIS A 51 33.54 -14.81 54.77
N THR A 52 33.90 -15.60 55.77
CA THR A 52 33.69 -17.05 56.01
C THR A 52 32.20 -17.45 56.19
N PRO A 53 31.84 -18.71 55.85
CA PRO A 53 30.49 -19.28 56.04
C PRO A 53 30.21 -19.69 57.49
N THR A 54 28.94 -19.70 57.92
CA THR A 54 28.49 -20.37 59.15
C THR A 54 27.06 -20.92 58.98
N THR A 55 26.98 -22.19 58.58
CA THR A 55 26.49 -23.35 59.37
C THR A 55 25.17 -23.25 60.18
N ILE A 56 24.26 -24.18 59.82
CA ILE A 56 23.26 -25.00 60.57
C ILE A 56 21.89 -24.45 61.06
N THR A 57 20.80 -25.15 60.70
CA THR A 57 19.99 -26.04 61.60
C THR A 57 18.48 -26.15 61.22
N GLU A 58 18.08 -27.40 60.90
CA GLU A 58 16.82 -28.15 61.17
C GLU A 58 15.46 -27.94 60.42
N THR A 59 15.09 -29.06 59.76
CA THR A 59 13.85 -29.68 59.22
C THR A 59 12.81 -30.07 60.32
N PRO A 60 11.62 -30.71 60.08
CA PRO A 60 10.52 -30.68 59.07
C PRO A 60 9.12 -30.35 59.69
N THR A 61 8.02 -30.31 58.88
CA THR A 61 6.75 -31.10 59.08
C THR A 61 5.45 -30.45 58.52
N GLN A 62 4.93 -31.08 57.45
CA GLN A 62 3.52 -31.41 57.07
C GLN A 62 2.46 -30.35 56.64
N SER A 63 2.02 -30.54 55.38
CA SER A 63 0.74 -30.24 54.68
C SER A 63 -0.53 -30.76 55.41
N PRO A 64 -1.82 -30.45 55.04
CA PRO A 64 -2.33 -30.15 53.68
C PRO A 64 -3.53 -29.15 53.53
N ILE A 65 -3.97 -28.93 52.27
CA ILE A 65 -5.34 -28.64 51.76
C ILE A 65 -5.46 -27.41 50.81
N ALA A 66 -5.94 -27.74 49.61
CA ALA A 66 -6.33 -27.00 48.40
C ALA A 66 -6.80 -25.52 48.47
N THR A 67 -6.48 -24.73 47.42
CA THR A 67 -7.44 -23.93 46.60
C THR A 67 -6.79 -23.44 45.28
N GLU A 68 -7.34 -23.93 44.16
CA GLU A 68 -7.39 -23.45 42.75
C GLU A 68 -6.34 -22.49 42.14
N PRO A 69 -5.53 -22.93 41.15
CA PRO A 69 -4.86 -22.05 40.19
C PRO A 69 -5.76 -21.74 38.98
N THR A 70 -6.97 -21.18 39.19
CA THR A 70 -7.91 -20.86 38.08
C THR A 70 -7.85 -19.39 37.65
N SER A 71 -7.39 -18.47 38.51
CA SER A 71 -7.43 -17.02 38.20
C SER A 71 -6.31 -16.49 37.30
N ALA A 72 -5.13 -17.14 37.27
CA ALA A 72 -4.01 -16.66 36.46
C ALA A 72 -4.19 -16.92 34.95
N VAL A 73 -4.87 -18.01 34.58
CA VAL A 73 -5.10 -18.38 33.18
C VAL A 73 -6.13 -17.46 32.51
N ALA A 74 -7.13 -16.98 33.27
CA ALA A 74 -8.16 -16.08 32.77
C ALA A 74 -7.65 -14.65 32.46
N GLN A 75 -6.67 -14.15 33.22
CA GLN A 75 -6.09 -12.81 33.02
C GLN A 75 -5.24 -12.74 31.73
N ILE A 76 -4.50 -13.81 31.41
CA ILE A 76 -3.67 -13.88 30.20
C ILE A 76 -4.57 -13.95 28.95
N GLN A 77 -5.62 -14.78 28.97
CA GLN A 77 -6.54 -14.95 27.85
C GLN A 77 -7.25 -13.64 27.48
N ARG A 78 -7.73 -12.89 28.48
CA ARG A 78 -8.47 -11.62 28.30
C ARG A 78 -7.62 -10.54 27.62
N SER A 79 -6.30 -10.55 27.85
CA SER A 79 -5.37 -9.61 27.22
C SER A 79 -5.21 -9.87 25.71
N MET A 80 -5.26 -11.13 25.29
CA MET A 80 -5.12 -11.53 23.89
C MET A 80 -6.40 -11.24 23.10
N ASP A 81 -7.57 -11.38 23.72
CA ASP A 81 -8.85 -11.05 23.10
C ASP A 81 -8.97 -9.56 22.77
N ILE A 82 -8.53 -8.68 23.69
CA ILE A 82 -8.56 -7.22 23.47
C ILE A 82 -7.61 -6.82 22.33
N VAL A 83 -6.41 -7.42 22.28
CA VAL A 83 -5.43 -7.15 21.22
C VAL A 83 -5.93 -7.65 19.86
N MET A 84 -6.56 -8.83 19.80
CA MET A 84 -7.14 -9.36 18.56
C MET A 84 -8.30 -8.51 18.05
N ILE A 85 -9.20 -8.06 18.93
CA ILE A 85 -10.30 -7.15 18.57
C ILE A 85 -9.75 -5.83 18.02
N ALA A 86 -8.70 -5.28 18.65
CA ALA A 86 -8.07 -4.05 18.19
C ALA A 86 -7.45 -4.19 16.78
N ILE A 87 -6.77 -5.31 16.51
CA ILE A 87 -6.19 -5.58 15.18
C ILE A 87 -7.29 -5.69 14.11
N ILE A 88 -8.38 -6.43 14.40
CA ILE A 88 -9.51 -6.58 13.47
C ILE A 88 -10.16 -5.22 13.18
N ALA A 89 -10.36 -4.39 14.20
CA ALA A 89 -10.93 -3.05 14.03
C ALA A 89 -10.06 -2.16 13.13
N ILE A 90 -8.74 -2.22 13.28
CA ILE A 90 -7.79 -1.47 12.43
C ILE A 90 -7.86 -1.98 10.99
N VAL A 91 -7.89 -3.29 10.77
CA VAL A 91 -7.98 -3.87 9.42
C VAL A 91 -9.27 -3.45 8.71
N ILE A 92 -10.41 -3.44 9.43
CA ILE A 92 -11.69 -2.99 8.88
C ILE A 92 -11.66 -1.48 8.60
N ALA A 93 -11.08 -0.67 9.49
CA ALA A 93 -10.98 0.77 9.29
C ALA A 93 -10.08 1.12 8.09
N VAL A 94 -8.95 0.44 7.93
CA VAL A 94 -8.04 0.65 6.80
C VAL A 94 -8.63 0.11 5.51
N GLY A 95 -9.19 -1.11 5.52
CA GLY A 95 -9.82 -1.71 4.35
C GLY A 95 -11.07 -0.94 3.90
N GLY A 96 -11.93 -0.57 4.84
CA GLY A 96 -13.12 0.25 4.61
C GLY A 96 -12.76 1.68 4.19
N GLY A 97 -11.77 2.29 4.83
CA GLY A 97 -11.28 3.63 4.48
C GLY A 97 -10.64 3.69 3.10
N MET A 98 -9.78 2.71 2.76
CA MET A 98 -9.16 2.59 1.44
C MET A 98 -10.19 2.26 0.36
N GLY A 99 -11.11 1.33 0.65
CA GLY A 99 -12.23 1.00 -0.23
C GLY A 99 -13.13 2.21 -0.50
N TYR A 100 -13.48 2.97 0.54
CA TYR A 100 -14.25 4.20 0.44
C TYR A 100 -13.50 5.29 -0.34
N TYR A 101 -12.21 5.47 -0.09
CA TYR A 101 -11.36 6.41 -0.82
C TYR A 101 -11.29 6.07 -2.32
N LEU A 102 -11.12 4.79 -2.67
CA LEU A 102 -11.13 4.33 -4.06
C LEU A 102 -12.52 4.44 -4.71
N TYR A 103 -13.59 4.15 -3.97
CA TYR A 103 -14.96 4.35 -4.45
C TYR A 103 -15.22 5.83 -4.75
N ARG A 104 -14.89 6.72 -3.81
CA ARG A 104 -15.12 8.16 -3.94
C ARG A 104 -14.25 8.80 -5.03
N SER A 105 -13.01 8.35 -5.19
CA SER A 105 -12.11 8.87 -6.24
C SER A 105 -12.55 8.48 -7.65
N ARG A 106 -13.24 7.36 -7.83
CA ARG A 106 -13.82 6.96 -9.12
C ARG A 106 -15.03 7.82 -9.53
N LEU A 107 -15.81 8.31 -8.56
CA LEU A 107 -16.97 9.17 -8.85
C LEU A 107 -16.54 10.57 -9.31
N LYS A 108 -15.55 11.18 -8.65
CA LYS A 108 -15.06 12.53 -9.01
C LYS A 108 -14.45 12.59 -10.42
N LYS A 109 -13.70 11.56 -10.82
CA LYS A 109 -13.14 11.48 -12.19
C LYS A 109 -14.20 11.37 -13.31
N ARG A 110 -15.47 11.08 -12.99
CA ARG A 110 -16.54 11.07 -13.99
C ARG A 110 -17.16 12.46 -14.16
N SER A 111 -17.37 13.20 -13.08
CA SER A 111 -17.96 14.56 -13.12
C SER A 111 -17.04 15.56 -13.82
N ASP A 112 -15.73 15.54 -13.51
CA ASP A 112 -14.80 16.51 -14.10
C ASP A 112 -14.71 16.35 -15.62
N ILE A 113 -14.92 15.13 -16.14
CA ILE A 113 -14.91 14.86 -17.57
C ILE A 113 -16.20 15.32 -18.22
N SER A 114 -17.37 15.06 -17.61
CA SER A 114 -18.65 15.55 -18.16
C SER A 114 -18.71 17.08 -18.21
N ASP A 115 -18.14 17.77 -17.23
CA ASP A 115 -18.11 19.23 -17.19
C ASP A 115 -17.17 19.84 -18.26
N MET A 116 -16.23 19.06 -18.78
CA MET A 116 -15.31 19.47 -19.86
C MET A 116 -15.81 19.17 -21.28
N LEU A 117 -16.94 18.45 -21.41
CA LEU A 117 -17.56 18.11 -22.68
C LEU A 117 -18.46 19.24 -23.15
N ASN A 118 -18.21 19.75 -24.36
CA ASN A 118 -19.08 20.74 -24.99
C ASN A 118 -20.31 20.06 -25.62
N ASP A 119 -21.36 20.81 -25.95
CA ASP A 119 -22.57 20.25 -26.60
C ASP A 119 -22.27 19.43 -27.87
N ILE A 120 -21.27 19.86 -28.64
CA ILE A 120 -20.80 19.13 -29.83
C ILE A 120 -20.12 17.80 -29.43
N ASP A 121 -19.34 17.78 -28.35
CA ASP A 121 -18.70 16.56 -27.83
C ASP A 121 -19.77 15.55 -27.40
N ILE A 122 -20.84 16.03 -26.76
CA ILE A 122 -21.99 15.23 -26.33
C ILE A 122 -22.73 14.63 -27.55
N ALA A 123 -22.98 15.44 -28.58
CA ALA A 123 -23.62 14.98 -29.81
C ALA A 123 -22.80 13.87 -30.49
N ILE A 124 -21.47 13.99 -30.52
CA ILE A 124 -20.56 12.97 -31.05
C ILE A 124 -20.66 11.66 -30.24
N ILE A 125 -20.65 11.75 -28.91
CA ILE A 125 -20.76 10.56 -28.05
C ILE A 125 -22.11 9.88 -28.22
N ARG A 126 -23.19 10.65 -28.28
CA ARG A 126 -24.54 10.11 -28.52
C ARG A 126 -24.65 9.43 -29.88
N ALA A 127 -24.06 9.99 -30.93
CA ALA A 127 -24.01 9.35 -32.24
C ALA A 127 -23.20 8.04 -32.21
N LEU A 128 -22.07 8.01 -31.47
CA LEU A 128 -21.31 6.77 -31.26
C LEU A 128 -22.12 5.73 -30.49
N GLU A 129 -22.81 6.11 -29.43
CA GLU A 129 -23.64 5.21 -28.62
C GLU A 129 -24.82 4.64 -29.42
N ALA A 130 -25.48 5.47 -30.24
CA ALA A 130 -26.56 5.05 -31.12
C ALA A 130 -26.12 3.98 -32.13
N ARG A 131 -24.85 4.03 -32.57
CA ARG A 131 -24.24 3.06 -33.49
C ARG A 131 -23.60 1.84 -32.81
N GLY A 132 -23.85 1.62 -31.52
CA GLY A 132 -23.31 0.48 -30.78
C GLY A 132 -21.89 0.70 -30.25
N GLY A 133 -21.49 1.95 -30.05
CA GLY A 133 -20.20 2.34 -29.46
C GLY A 133 -19.05 2.43 -30.45
N SER A 134 -19.31 2.36 -31.75
CA SER A 134 -18.28 2.58 -32.76
C SER A 134 -18.87 3.10 -34.07
N ALA A 135 -18.16 3.99 -34.75
CA ALA A 135 -18.59 4.55 -36.03
C ALA A 135 -17.40 4.87 -36.95
N LEU A 136 -17.63 4.84 -38.26
CA LEU A 136 -16.67 5.40 -39.22
C LEU A 136 -16.73 6.93 -39.19
N GLN A 137 -15.61 7.60 -39.49
CA GLN A 137 -15.55 9.06 -39.51
C GLN A 137 -16.60 9.68 -40.46
N ILE A 138 -16.85 9.04 -41.60
CA ILE A 138 -17.83 9.51 -42.59
C ILE A 138 -19.25 9.39 -42.04
N GLU A 139 -19.57 8.26 -41.42
CA GLU A 139 -20.88 8.04 -40.80
C GLU A 139 -21.15 9.02 -39.66
N LEU A 140 -20.15 9.24 -38.82
CA LEU A 140 -20.23 10.17 -37.70
C LEU A 140 -20.40 11.63 -38.17
N GLN A 141 -19.77 11.98 -39.30
CA GLN A 141 -19.95 13.29 -39.91
C GLN A 141 -21.39 13.53 -40.35
N ASN A 142 -22.04 12.51 -40.93
CA ASN A 142 -23.42 12.59 -41.38
C ASN A 142 -24.40 12.72 -40.21
N ASP A 143 -24.14 12.04 -39.09
CA ASP A 143 -25.04 12.08 -37.92
C ASP A 143 -25.01 13.41 -37.18
N VAL A 144 -23.83 14.02 -37.05
CA VAL A 144 -23.64 15.22 -36.23
C VAL A 144 -23.82 16.51 -37.06
N ASN A 145 -23.93 16.40 -38.38
CA ASN A 145 -24.11 17.51 -39.34
C ASN A 145 -23.07 18.66 -39.15
N ILE A 146 -21.83 18.29 -38.81
CA ILE A 146 -20.71 19.22 -38.61
C ILE A 146 -19.62 19.02 -39.66
N PRO A 147 -18.85 20.06 -40.00
CA PRO A 147 -17.74 19.92 -40.95
C PRO A 147 -16.65 18.98 -40.41
N ARG A 148 -16.04 18.23 -41.34
CA ARG A 148 -15.06 17.17 -41.05
C ARG A 148 -13.88 17.62 -40.18
N THR A 149 -13.41 18.86 -40.38
CA THR A 149 -12.29 19.45 -39.63
C THR A 149 -12.66 19.80 -38.18
N THR A 150 -13.89 20.28 -37.94
CA THR A 150 -14.43 20.52 -36.59
C THR A 150 -14.63 19.20 -35.86
N LEU A 151 -15.27 18.22 -36.50
CA LEU A 151 -15.41 16.87 -35.94
C LEU A 151 -14.05 16.32 -35.51
N TRP A 152 -13.04 16.43 -36.35
CA TRP A 152 -11.70 15.91 -36.03
C TRP A 152 -11.04 16.58 -34.82
N ARG A 153 -11.23 17.90 -34.63
CA ARG A 153 -10.76 18.60 -33.42
C ARG A 153 -11.40 18.03 -32.16
N HIS A 154 -12.72 17.84 -32.19
CA HIS A 154 -13.48 17.28 -31.07
C HIS A 154 -13.14 15.81 -30.82
N VAL A 155 -13.03 14.99 -31.87
CA VAL A 155 -12.61 13.57 -31.76
C VAL A 155 -11.22 13.45 -31.14
N ARG A 156 -10.24 14.26 -31.57
CA ARG A 156 -8.90 14.27 -30.93
C ARG A 156 -8.94 14.76 -29.48
N LYS A 157 -9.80 15.71 -29.15
CA LYS A 157 -10.01 16.15 -27.76
C LYS A 157 -10.57 15.00 -26.92
N LEU A 158 -11.59 14.31 -27.41
CA LEU A 158 -12.20 13.14 -26.77
C LEU A 158 -11.20 11.97 -26.62
N GLU A 159 -10.30 11.80 -27.59
CA GLU A 159 -9.21 10.81 -27.54
C GLU A 159 -8.21 11.15 -26.42
N LYS A 160 -7.80 12.43 -26.31
CA LYS A 160 -6.93 12.89 -25.22
C LYS A 160 -7.57 12.71 -23.84
N LEU A 161 -8.90 12.83 -23.75
CA LEU A 161 -9.66 12.56 -22.52
C LEU A 161 -9.84 11.06 -22.23
N GLY A 162 -9.40 10.18 -23.12
CA GLY A 162 -9.52 8.72 -22.99
C GLY A 162 -10.96 8.22 -23.13
N ILE A 163 -11.83 8.97 -23.80
CA ILE A 163 -13.24 8.62 -24.01
C ILE A 163 -13.39 7.77 -25.27
N VAL A 164 -12.68 8.15 -26.35
CA VAL A 164 -12.71 7.47 -27.64
C VAL A 164 -11.31 7.00 -28.06
N LYS A 165 -11.25 5.98 -28.91
CA LYS A 165 -10.06 5.47 -29.57
C LYS A 165 -10.21 5.59 -31.07
N ILE A 166 -9.15 5.99 -31.76
CA ILE A 166 -9.14 6.00 -33.23
C ILE A 166 -8.37 4.78 -33.72
N GLU A 167 -9.04 3.94 -34.51
CA GLU A 167 -8.46 2.77 -35.13
C GLU A 167 -8.52 2.92 -36.65
N LYS A 168 -7.38 2.76 -37.33
CA LYS A 168 -7.33 2.84 -38.79
C LYS A 168 -7.74 1.50 -39.38
N ILE A 169 -8.85 1.47 -40.11
CA ILE A 169 -9.34 0.27 -40.81
C ILE A 169 -9.29 0.55 -42.31
N GLY A 170 -8.24 0.03 -42.96
CA GLY A 170 -7.98 0.25 -44.38
C GLY A 170 -7.71 1.72 -44.71
N LEU A 171 -8.61 2.32 -45.51
CA LEU A 171 -8.54 3.72 -45.95
C LEU A 171 -9.31 4.70 -45.04
N GLN A 172 -10.02 4.19 -44.04
CA GLN A 172 -10.89 4.99 -43.18
C GLN A 172 -10.49 4.90 -41.71
N ASN A 173 -10.84 5.95 -40.97
CA ASN A 173 -10.67 5.99 -39.52
C ASN A 173 -11.97 5.54 -38.87
N ARG A 174 -11.91 4.48 -38.06
CA ARG A 174 -12.98 4.04 -37.17
C ARG A 174 -12.74 4.63 -35.78
N ILE A 175 -13.81 5.11 -35.17
CA ILE A 175 -13.78 5.74 -33.85
C ILE A 175 -14.56 4.81 -32.92
N VAL A 176 -13.93 4.36 -31.84
CA VAL A 176 -14.49 3.39 -30.88
C VAL A 176 -14.60 4.05 -29.52
N LEU A 177 -15.77 3.93 -28.88
CA LEU A 177 -16.01 4.43 -27.53
C LEU A 177 -15.39 3.48 -26.50
N ILE A 178 -14.40 3.95 -25.73
CA ILE A 178 -13.74 3.17 -24.68
C ILE A 178 -14.49 3.31 -23.35
N LYS A 179 -14.98 4.52 -23.08
CA LYS A 179 -15.61 4.86 -21.81
C LYS A 179 -17.03 5.30 -22.06
N LYS A 180 -18.00 4.56 -21.51
CA LYS A 180 -19.39 5.02 -21.43
C LYS A 180 -19.45 6.22 -20.49
N VAL A 181 -19.66 7.40 -21.08
CA VAL A 181 -19.98 8.62 -20.34
C VAL A 181 -21.49 8.70 -20.33
N LYS A 182 -22.11 8.63 -19.14
CA LYS A 182 -23.55 8.81 -19.04
C LYS A 182 -23.82 10.30 -19.20
N VAL A 183 -24.23 10.70 -20.41
CA VAL A 183 -24.62 12.06 -20.80
C VAL A 183 -26.14 12.23 -20.77
#